data_AF-A0A1A7YC68-F1
#
_entry.id   AF-A0A1A7YC68-F1
#
_cell.length_a   1.000
_cell.length_b   1.000
_cell.length_c   1.000
_cell.angle_alpha   90.00
_cell.angle_beta   90.00
_cell.angle_gamma   90.00
#
_symmetry.space_group_name_H-M   'P 1'
#
loop_
_entity.id
_entity.type
_entity.pdbx_description
1 polymer ?
#
loop_
_entity_poly.entity_id
_entity_poly.type
_entity_poly.pdbx_seq_one_letter_code
_entity_poly.pdbx_strand_id
1 'polypeptide(L)'
;LRWGVTEEESERATELCLSEVCRSQILVGILGERYGQVPPRPVLPDLPQYSWLAAAPAGLSITEMEIRQFQALYPETAQQRMFSYFRDPDITRSIPVAW
;
A
#
# COMPACT_ATOMS: atom_id res chain seq x y z
N LEU A 1 -8.49 5.87 -7.53
CA LEU A 1 -8.39 5.71 -9.00
C LEU A 1 -7.01 5.19 -9.35
N ARG A 2 -6.92 3.91 -9.70
CA ARG A 2 -5.76 3.37 -10.41
C ARG A 2 -6.01 3.61 -11.89
N TRP A 3 -5.10 4.29 -12.56
CA TRP A 3 -5.27 4.64 -13.96
C TRP A 3 -5.13 3.38 -14.82
N GLY A 4 -6.11 3.11 -15.68
CA GLY A 4 -6.09 1.94 -16.57
C GLY A 4 -6.51 0.60 -15.96
N VAL A 5 -7.30 0.62 -14.87
CA VAL A 5 -7.77 -0.59 -14.17
C VAL A 5 -9.30 -0.68 -14.29
N THR A 6 -9.81 -1.84 -14.68
CA THR A 6 -11.25 -2.14 -14.77
C THR A 6 -11.90 -2.21 -13.39
N GLU A 7 -13.23 -2.14 -13.33
CA GLU A 7 -13.98 -2.21 -12.06
C GLU A 7 -13.77 -3.55 -11.34
N GLU A 8 -13.73 -4.65 -12.08
CA GLU A 8 -13.43 -5.99 -11.56
C GLU A 8 -11.99 -6.10 -11.00
N GLU A 9 -11.01 -5.48 -11.67
CA GLU A 9 -9.65 -5.38 -11.14
C GLU A 9 -9.55 -4.44 -9.92
N SER A 10 -10.48 -3.49 -9.78
CA SER A 10 -10.60 -2.64 -8.59
C SER A 10 -11.06 -3.45 -7.37
N GLU A 11 -11.96 -4.42 -7.57
CA GLU A 11 -12.38 -5.36 -6.51
C GLU A 11 -11.23 -6.28 -6.08
N ARG A 12 -10.40 -6.69 -7.05
CA ARG A 12 -9.21 -7.53 -6.80
C ARG A 12 -7.93 -6.74 -6.48
N ALA A 13 -8.02 -5.41 -6.40
CA ALA A 13 -6.86 -4.55 -6.25
C ALA A 13 -6.03 -4.86 -4.99
N THR A 14 -6.69 -5.27 -3.91
CA THR A 14 -6.01 -5.66 -2.67
C THR A 14 -5.20 -6.94 -2.86
N GLU A 15 -5.82 -7.99 -3.42
CA GLU A 15 -5.14 -9.26 -3.69
C GLU A 15 -3.91 -9.05 -4.57
N LEU A 16 -4.08 -8.34 -5.68
CA LEU A 16 -3.00 -8.06 -6.63
C LEU A 16 -1.86 -7.33 -5.94
N CYS A 17 -2.14 -6.26 -5.19
CA CYS A 17 -1.09 -5.51 -4.52
C CYS A 17 -0.35 -6.30 -3.45
N LEU A 18 -1.05 -7.04 -2.61
CA LEU A 18 -0.40 -7.86 -1.60
C LEU A 18 0.44 -8.98 -2.24
N SER A 19 -0.01 -9.53 -3.37
CA SER A 19 0.77 -10.51 -4.13
C SER A 19 2.06 -9.94 -4.70
N GLU A 20 2.04 -8.69 -5.19
CA GLU A 20 3.23 -7.98 -5.69
C GLU A 20 4.17 -7.59 -4.55
N VAL A 21 3.64 -7.20 -3.38
CA VAL A 21 4.44 -7.00 -2.17
C VAL A 21 5.20 -8.28 -1.81
N CYS A 22 4.57 -9.45 -1.91
CA CYS A 22 5.21 -10.74 -1.66
C CYS A 22 6.36 -11.07 -2.62
N ARG A 23 6.40 -10.44 -3.81
CA ARG A 23 7.44 -10.62 -4.82
C ARG A 23 8.53 -9.55 -4.76
N SER A 24 8.34 -8.53 -3.94
CA SER A 24 9.20 -7.34 -3.88
C SER A 24 10.26 -7.47 -2.78
N GLN A 25 11.49 -7.06 -3.07
CA GLN A 25 12.60 -7.08 -2.09
C GLN A 25 12.78 -5.74 -1.34
N ILE A 26 12.15 -4.69 -1.85
CA ILE A 26 12.19 -3.30 -1.37
C ILE A 26 10.78 -2.72 -1.47
N LEU A 27 10.35 -1.95 -0.46
CA LEU A 27 9.12 -1.16 -0.50
C LEU A 27 9.48 0.32 -0.45
N VAL A 28 8.99 1.08 -1.42
CA VAL A 28 9.13 2.54 -1.44
C VAL A 28 7.73 3.15 -1.35
N GLY A 29 7.40 3.70 -0.19
CA GLY A 29 6.14 4.40 0.05
C GLY A 29 6.31 5.90 -0.22
N ILE A 30 5.57 6.44 -1.19
CA ILE A 30 5.47 7.88 -1.40
C ILE A 30 4.08 8.31 -0.92
N LEU A 31 4.05 9.00 0.20
CA LEU A 31 2.84 9.39 0.90
C LEU A 31 2.62 10.89 0.76
N GLY A 32 1.37 11.29 0.58
CA GLY A 32 0.96 12.70 0.57
C GLY A 32 -0.31 12.87 1.38
N GLU A 33 -1.22 13.69 0.88
CA GLU A 33 -2.47 14.07 1.56
C GLU A 33 -3.54 12.96 1.52
N ARG A 34 -3.29 11.87 0.79
CA ARG A 34 -4.19 10.71 0.68
C ARG A 34 -3.48 9.42 1.09
N TYR A 35 -4.08 8.70 2.05
CA TYR A 35 -3.54 7.46 2.60
C TYR A 35 -4.15 6.21 1.97
N GLY A 36 -4.11 6.14 0.63
CA GLY A 36 -4.65 5.01 -0.13
C GLY A 36 -6.18 4.89 -0.14
N GLN A 37 -6.69 3.93 -0.90
CA GLN A 37 -8.12 3.56 -0.93
C GLN A 37 -8.41 2.57 0.20
N VAL A 38 -9.52 2.75 0.91
CA VAL A 38 -10.05 1.77 1.87
C VAL A 38 -11.03 0.88 1.12
N PRO A 39 -10.68 -0.38 0.82
CA PRO A 39 -11.60 -1.30 0.16
C PRO A 39 -12.58 -1.87 1.19
N PRO A 40 -13.74 -2.39 0.72
CA PRO A 40 -14.52 -3.36 1.49
C PRO A 40 -13.61 -4.53 1.91
N ARG A 41 -14.00 -5.27 2.97
CA ARG A 41 -13.16 -6.35 3.53
C ARG A 41 -12.69 -7.29 2.39
N PRO A 42 -11.38 -7.35 2.11
CA PRO A 42 -10.88 -8.09 0.95
C PRO A 42 -11.02 -9.59 1.20
N VAL A 43 -11.48 -10.32 0.19
CA VAL A 43 -11.45 -11.79 0.18
C VAL A 43 -10.08 -12.20 -0.36
N LEU A 44 -9.23 -12.71 0.53
CA LEU A 44 -7.88 -13.17 0.18
C LEU A 44 -7.79 -14.68 0.36
N PRO A 45 -6.93 -15.36 -0.42
CA PRO A 45 -6.73 -16.80 -0.27
C PRO A 45 -6.13 -17.11 1.11
N ASP A 46 -6.48 -18.26 1.66
CA ASP A 46 -5.97 -18.70 2.96
C ASP A 46 -4.51 -19.16 2.84
N LEU A 47 -3.59 -18.20 2.93
CA LEU A 47 -2.15 -18.42 2.81
C LEU A 47 -1.41 -17.87 4.03
N PRO A 48 -0.32 -18.52 4.48
CA PRO A 48 0.39 -18.13 5.70
C PRO A 48 0.87 -16.67 5.72
N GLN A 49 1.26 -16.13 4.57
CA GLN A 49 1.71 -14.74 4.45
C GLN A 49 0.61 -13.70 4.76
N TYR A 50 -0.66 -14.09 4.73
CA TYR A 50 -1.81 -13.24 5.01
C TYR A 50 -2.35 -13.41 6.44
N SER A 51 -1.70 -14.24 7.27
CA SER A 51 -2.14 -14.54 8.64
C SER A 51 -2.30 -13.31 9.54
N TRP A 52 -1.51 -12.25 9.33
CA TRP A 52 -1.58 -11.01 10.10
C TRP A 52 -2.93 -10.28 9.94
N LEU A 53 -3.67 -10.52 8.86
CA LEU A 53 -4.98 -9.91 8.62
C LEU A 53 -6.04 -10.37 9.62
N ALA A 54 -5.89 -11.55 10.22
CA ALA A 54 -6.82 -12.03 11.24
C ALA A 54 -6.79 -11.16 12.51
N ALA A 55 -5.62 -10.58 12.81
CA ALA A 55 -5.42 -9.67 13.94
C ALA A 55 -5.52 -8.18 13.53
N ALA A 56 -5.68 -7.88 12.24
CA ALA A 56 -5.73 -6.52 11.73
C ALA A 56 -7.09 -5.86 12.03
N PRO A 57 -7.11 -4.55 12.36
CA PRO A 57 -8.36 -3.82 12.52
C PRO A 57 -9.10 -3.72 11.19
N ALA A 58 -10.43 -3.53 11.25
CA ALA A 58 -11.21 -3.26 10.05
C ALA A 58 -10.92 -1.86 9.47
N GLY A 59 -11.21 -1.66 8.19
CA GLY A 59 -11.10 -0.34 7.54
C GLY A 59 -9.68 0.08 7.16
N LEU A 60 -8.75 -0.86 7.01
CA LEU A 60 -7.41 -0.55 6.52
C LEU A 60 -7.44 -0.10 5.06
N SER A 61 -6.61 0.89 4.72
CA SER A 61 -6.35 1.22 3.33
C SER A 61 -5.46 0.16 2.69
N ILE A 62 -5.52 0.05 1.35
CA ILE A 62 -4.60 -0.83 0.60
C ILE A 62 -3.15 -0.48 0.91
N THR A 63 -2.82 0.81 1.03
CA THR A 63 -1.46 1.27 1.38
C THR A 63 -1.01 0.77 2.77
N GLU A 64 -1.88 0.86 3.77
CA GLU A 64 -1.58 0.31 5.10
C GLU A 64 -1.38 -1.21 5.05
N MET A 65 -2.22 -1.91 4.27
CA MET A 65 -2.11 -3.36 4.10
C MET A 65 -0.82 -3.76 3.39
N GLU A 66 -0.39 -3.03 2.36
CA GLU A 66 0.90 -3.24 1.67
C GLU A 66 2.08 -3.09 2.63
N ILE A 67 2.09 -2.04 3.46
CA ILE A 67 3.14 -1.78 4.44
C ILE A 67 3.21 -2.92 5.47
N ARG A 68 2.07 -3.31 6.05
CA ARG A 68 2.01 -4.41 7.04
C ARG A 68 2.41 -5.75 6.44
N GLN A 69 1.98 -6.04 5.22
CA GLN A 69 2.37 -7.24 4.50
C GLN A 69 3.89 -7.29 4.32
N PHE A 70 4.51 -6.19 3.90
CA PHE A 70 5.95 -6.12 3.72
C PHE A 70 6.71 -6.31 5.05
N GLN A 71 6.22 -5.68 6.13
CA GLN A 71 6.76 -5.87 7.48
C GLN A 71 6.64 -7.32 7.95
N ALA A 72 5.51 -7.99 7.67
CA ALA A 72 5.30 -9.39 8.01
C ALA A 72 6.23 -10.34 7.25
N LEU A 73 6.60 -10.01 6.01
CA LEU A 73 7.55 -10.78 5.20
C LEU A 73 9.01 -10.58 5.64
N TYR A 74 9.35 -9.38 6.11
CA TYR A 74 10.72 -8.99 6.48
C TYR A 74 10.80 -8.41 7.90
N PRO A 75 10.39 -9.15 8.96
CA PRO A 75 10.22 -8.60 10.31
C PRO A 75 11.50 -7.97 10.88
N GLU A 76 12.66 -8.52 10.57
CA GLU A 76 13.96 -8.04 11.09
C GLU A 76 14.64 -7.02 10.17
N THR A 77 14.28 -6.98 8.88
CA THR A 77 14.98 -6.16 7.88
C THR A 77 14.10 -5.12 7.20
N ALA A 78 12.85 -4.97 7.64
CA ALA A 78 11.91 -4.00 7.09
C ALA A 78 12.48 -2.58 7.11
N GLN A 79 13.12 -2.16 8.21
CA GLN A 79 13.72 -0.81 8.31
C GLN A 79 14.85 -0.55 7.29
N GLN A 80 15.50 -1.59 6.79
CA GLN A 80 16.59 -1.48 5.80
C GLN A 80 16.07 -1.56 4.36
N ARG A 81 14.82 -2.02 4.17
CA ARG A 81 14.22 -2.33 2.88
C ARG A 81 12.97 -1.49 2.58
N MET A 82 12.46 -0.78 3.56
CA MET A 82 11.26 0.03 3.48
C MET A 82 11.62 1.50 3.65
N PHE A 83 11.37 2.28 2.61
CA PHE A 83 11.64 3.71 2.60
C PHE A 83 10.33 4.46 2.42
N SER A 84 10.04 5.39 3.34
CA SER A 84 8.82 6.19 3.30
C SER A 84 9.16 7.66 3.13
N TYR A 85 8.63 8.26 2.06
CA TYR A 85 8.81 9.66 1.73
C TYR A 85 7.47 10.37 1.84
N PHE A 86 7.44 11.43 2.64
CA PHE A 86 6.25 12.24 2.84
C PHE A 86 6.37 13.51 2.01
N ARG A 87 5.38 13.74 1.15
CA ARG A 87 5.23 14.97 0.40
C ARG A 87 4.80 16.07 1.35
N ASP A 88 5.51 17.19 1.32
CA ASP A 88 5.05 18.45 1.91
C ASP A 88 3.83 18.97 1.12
N PRO A 89 2.65 19.16 1.76
CA PRO A 89 1.48 19.68 1.07
C PRO A 89 1.69 21.08 0.47
N ASP A 90 2.56 21.90 1.08
CA ASP A 90 2.85 23.25 0.64
C ASP A 90 3.82 23.30 -0.56
N ILE A 91 4.34 22.16 -1.01
CA ILE A 91 5.24 22.10 -2.17
C ILE A 91 4.60 22.71 -3.42
N THR A 92 3.27 22.60 -3.58
CA THR A 92 2.54 23.21 -4.71
C THR A 92 2.68 24.72 -4.77
N ARG A 93 2.86 25.39 -3.62
CA ARG A 93 3.06 26.85 -3.55
C ARG A 93 4.43 27.29 -4.05
N SER A 94 5.41 26.38 -4.01
CA SER A 94 6.77 26.62 -4.49
C SER A 94 6.93 26.37 -6.00
N ILE A 95 5.94 25.73 -6.64
CA ILE A 95 5.96 25.50 -8.09
C ILE A 95 5.61 26.81 -8.78
N PRO A 96 6.52 27.39 -9.58
CA PRO A 96 6.18 28.57 -10.38
C PRO A 96 5.02 28.22 -11.32
N VAL A 97 3.95 29.01 -11.28
CA VAL A 97 2.97 28.98 -12.38
C VAL A 97 3.70 29.43 -13.65
N ALA A 98 3.58 28.63 -14.70
CA ALA A 98 4.36 28.64 -15.95
C ALA A 98 4.89 30.01 -16.43
N TRP A 99 6.08 29.94 -17.03
CA TRP A 99 6.74 30.98 -17.83
C TRP A 99 6.06 31.19 -19.18
#